data_AF-A0A350C4L4-F1
#
_entry.id   AF-A0A350C4L4-F1
#
_cell.length_a   1.000
_cell.length_b   1.000
_cell.length_c   1.000
_cell.angle_alpha   90.00
_cell.angle_beta   90.00
_cell.angle_gamma   90.00
#
_symmetry.space_group_name_H-M   'P 1'
#
loop_
_entity.id
_entity.type
_entity.pdbx_description
1 polymer ?
#
loop_
_entity_poly.entity_id
_entity_poly.type
_entity_poly.pdbx_seq_one_letter_code
_entity_poly.pdbx_strand_id
1 'polypeptide(L)' 'QLLMPLDVHVDRVGRKLKLIKRKQRDFRTVLELTKALKKFDSQDPVKYDFALFGVGVMEN' A
#
# COMPACT_ATOMS: atom_id res chain seq x y z
N GLN A 1 7.82 14.12 -5.59
CA GLN A 1 7.67 12.64 -5.63
C GLN A 1 6.58 12.29 -4.63
N LEU A 2 5.40 11.82 -5.06
CA LEU A 2 4.36 11.38 -4.13
C LEU A 2 4.72 10.00 -3.59
N LEU A 3 4.77 9.89 -2.26
CA LEU A 3 4.93 8.64 -1.53
C LEU A 3 3.60 8.29 -0.91
N MET A 4 3.26 7.01 -0.92
CA MET A 4 2.00 6.54 -0.37
C MET A 4 2.06 6.65 1.17
N PRO A 5 1.14 7.36 1.84
CA PRO A 5 1.17 7.47 3.29
C PRO A 5 1.00 6.09 3.92
N LEU A 6 1.87 5.74 4.87
CA LEU A 6 1.77 4.49 5.62
C LEU A 6 0.72 4.64 6.72
N ASP A 7 -0.55 4.55 6.34
CA ASP A 7 -1.67 4.47 7.27
C ASP A 7 -1.76 3.07 7.91
N VAL A 8 -2.39 2.96 9.07
CA VAL A 8 -2.75 1.70 9.73
C VAL A 8 -3.61 0.82 8.82
N HIS A 9 -4.56 1.42 8.08
CA HIS A 9 -5.35 0.68 7.08
C HIS A 9 -4.48 0.17 5.94
N VAL A 10 -3.67 1.04 5.35
CA VAL A 10 -2.76 0.72 4.25
C VAL A 10 -1.75 -0.36 4.64
N ASP A 11 -1.19 -0.31 5.85
CA ASP A 11 -0.29 -1.36 6.35
C ASP A 11 -1.01 -2.70 6.52
N ARG A 12 -2.25 -2.70 7.02
CA ARG A 12 -3.06 -3.92 7.15
C ARG A 12 -3.36 -4.54 5.80
N VAL A 13 -3.85 -3.74 4.85
CA VAL A 13 -4.20 -4.22 3.50
C VAL A 13 -2.94 -4.61 2.74
N GLY A 14 -1.87 -3.81 2.81
CA GLY A 14 -0.58 -4.11 2.19
C GLY A 14 0.06 -5.41 2.72
N ARG A 15 -0.13 -5.74 4.00
CA ARG A 15 0.27 -7.05 4.57
C ARG A 15 -0.63 -8.18 4.09
N LYS A 16 -1.96 -7.99 4.09
CA LYS A 16 -2.92 -8.97 3.56
C LYS A 16 -2.61 -9.32 2.10
N LEU A 17 -2.31 -8.30 1.28
CA LEU A 17 -1.96 -8.43 -0.13
C LEU A 17 -0.49 -8.86 -0.36
N LYS A 18 0.28 -9.16 0.70
CA LYS A 18 1.70 -9.56 0.65
C LYS A 18 2.61 -8.54 -0.08
N LEU A 19 2.20 -7.27 -0.14
CA LEU A 19 2.97 -6.15 -0.70
C LEU A 19 4.05 -5.69 0.28
N ILE A 20 3.77 -5.76 1.59
CA ILE A 20 4.70 -5.45 2.67
C ILE A 20 5.20 -6.77 3.27
N LYS A 21 6.49 -7.07 3.13
CA LYS A 21 7.10 -8.26 3.75
C LYS A 21 7.74 -7.95 5.09
N ARG A 22 8.12 -6.68 5.32
CA ARG A 22 8.78 -6.25 6.56
C ARG A 22 7.80 -6.15 7.71
N LYS A 23 8.25 -6.52 8.91
CA LYS A 23 7.45 -6.42 10.15
C LYS A 23 7.48 -5.01 10.78
N GLN A 24 8.51 -4.22 10.45
CA GLN A 24 8.70 -2.86 10.98
C GLN A 24 7.87 -1.84 10.18
N ARG A 25 7.37 -0.79 10.83
CA ARG A 25 6.64 0.33 10.22
C ARG A 25 7.54 1.55 10.14
N ASP A 26 8.55 1.47 9.28
CA ASP A 26 9.49 2.56 9.08
C ASP A 26 9.29 3.18 7.71
N PHE A 27 9.98 4.28 7.45
CA PHE A 27 10.02 4.90 6.12
C PHE A 27 10.47 3.92 5.01
N ARG A 28 11.24 2.88 5.35
CA ARG A 28 11.57 1.79 4.41
C ARG A 28 10.33 1.02 3.95
N THR A 29 9.33 0.86 4.81
CA THR A 29 8.07 0.19 4.51
C THR A 29 7.21 1.04 3.56
N VAL A 30 7.20 2.37 3.75
CA VAL A 30 6.61 3.33 2.79
C VAL A 30 7.24 3.14 1.39
N LEU A 31 8.57 3.07 1.33
CA LEU A 31 9.29 2.91 0.07
C LEU A 31 9.06 1.53 -0.57
N GLU A 32 9.02 0.45 0.23
CA GLU A 32 8.72 -0.90 -0.21
C GLU A 32 7.31 -0.98 -0.80
N LEU A 33 6.33 -0.47 -0.06
CA LEU A 33 4.94 -0.42 -0.51
C LEU A 33 4.78 0.42 -1.77
N THR A 34 5.36 1.62 -1.80
CA THR A 34 5.32 2.49 -2.98
C THR A 34 5.98 1.82 -4.18
N LYS A 35 7.11 1.11 -3.99
CA LYS A 35 7.75 0.33 -5.06
C LYS A 35 6.88 -0.84 -5.51
N ALA A 36 6.23 -1.54 -4.59
CA ALA A 36 5.33 -2.64 -4.93
C ALA A 36 4.13 -2.14 -5.74
N LEU A 37 3.47 -1.07 -5.29
CA LEU A 37 2.37 -0.42 -6.00
C LEU A 37 2.81 0.11 -7.37
N LYS A 38 4.01 0.69 -7.49
CA LYS A 38 4.58 1.11 -8.79
C LYS A 38 4.76 -0.02 -9.80
N LYS A 39 4.89 -1.28 -9.35
CA LYS A 39 4.93 -2.44 -10.25
C LYS A 39 3.56 -2.75 -10.85
N PHE A 40 2.48 -2.41 -10.16
CA PHE A 40 1.11 -2.61 -10.64
C PHE A 40 0.63 -1.41 -11.45
N ASP A 41 0.91 -0.18 -11.00
CA ASP A 41 0.68 1.04 -11.75
C ASP A 41 1.78 2.06 -11.47
N SER A 42 2.59 2.34 -12.49
CA SER A 42 3.66 3.34 -12.43
C SER A 42 3.17 4.77 -12.65
N GLN A 43 1.94 4.96 -13.16
CA GLN A 43 1.41 6.30 -13.41
C GLN A 43 0.86 6.96 -12.14
N ASP A 44 0.17 6.22 -11.28
CA ASP A 44 -0.50 6.86 -10.14
C ASP A 44 -0.62 5.98 -8.88
N PRO A 45 0.45 5.83 -8.08
CA PRO A 45 0.45 4.98 -6.90
C PRO A 45 -0.52 5.44 -5.80
N VAL A 46 -0.97 6.69 -5.80
CA VAL A 46 -1.91 7.25 -4.81
C VAL A 46 -3.37 6.88 -5.13
N LYS A 47 -3.67 6.58 -6.40
CA LYS A 47 -5.00 6.09 -6.81
C LYS A 47 -5.37 4.77 -6.12
N TYR A 48 -4.36 3.98 -5.75
CA TYR A 48 -4.56 2.76 -4.99
C TYR A 48 -5.04 2.99 -3.56
N ASP A 49 -4.93 4.18 -2.98
CA ASP A 49 -5.48 4.43 -1.65
C ASP A 49 -7.02 4.25 -1.68
N PHE A 50 -7.66 4.73 -2.75
CA PHE A 50 -9.09 4.53 -3.01
C PHE A 50 -9.43 3.06 -3.32
N ALA A 51 -8.60 2.38 -4.11
CA ALA A 51 -8.80 0.97 -4.44
C ALA A 51 -8.59 0.04 -3.22
N LEU A 52 -7.59 0.33 -2.38
CA LEU A 52 -7.33 -0.38 -1.13
C LEU A 52 -8.48 -0.20 -0.15
N PHE A 53 -9.11 0.99 -0.13
CA PHE A 53 -10.35 1.23 0.61
C PHE A 53 -11.49 0.33 0.13
N GLY A 54 -11.69 0.22 -1.19
CA GLY A 54 -12.73 -0.64 -1.79
C GLY A 54 -12.50 -2.13 -1.55
N VAL A 55 -11.24 -2.60 -1.62
CA VAL A 55 -10.88 -4.01 -1.35
C VAL A 55 -11.18 -4.39 0.11
N GLY A 56 -10.96 -3.48 1.06
CA GLY A 56 -11.32 -3.72 2.47
C GLY A 56 -12.82 -3.83 2.73
N VAL A 57 -13.64 -3.18 1.90
CA VAL A 57 -15.11 -3.16 2.02
C VAL A 57 -15.75 -4.36 1.29
N MET A 58 -15.11 -4.90 0.25
CA MET A 58 -15.63 -6.03 -0.53
C MET A 58 -15.34 -7.42 0.09
N GLU A 59 -14.58 -7.53 1.19
CA GLU A 59 -14.39 -8.81 1.92
C GLU A 59 -15.50 -9.10 2.94
N ASN A 60 -16.77 -8.89 2.60
CA ASN A 60 -17.91 -9.25 3.48
C ASN A 60 -18.90 -10.16 2.76
#